data_AF-A0A939ASL4-F1
#
_entry.id   AF-A0A939ASL4-F1
#
_cell.length_a   1.000
_cell.length_b   1.000
_cell.length_c   1.000
_cell.angle_alpha   90.00
_cell.angle_beta   90.00
_cell.angle_gamma   90.00
#
_symmetry.space_group_name_H-M   'P 1'
#
loop_
_entity.id
_entity.type
_entity.pdbx_description
1 polymer ?
#
loop_
_entity_poly.entity_id
_entity_poly.type
_entity_poly.pdbx_seq_one_letter_code
_entity_poly.pdbx_strand_id
1 'polypeptide(L)'
;MSTSPVGHLGLPAGAGPLTILRASLSGGLLRIGPAWAVLAGALSSRTPLDNGAALLRLAGAMVLADVGWGIVWRLTAADSAEEAQGDAGFASFAPYAQPGALLARIRTRLQHMAAIHGASAASSWHELLVGLALIVVLGLLLGLPAFLLSCAAILVVFWSWSIAQRGFRPALCHSLVGTALPWMLGVTLAGVNITAEDSVAWFAPGVLMVAFATLQWRVHRAYLGLGTRGIWLGQAAVLAALIWLRQPVAAAVAACLLAPPYWWLARVGPAVQDVSLFLARSAPWWWATMILAAIAARIRLA
;
A
#
# COMPACT_ATOMS: atom_id res chain seq x y z
N MET A 1 -23.79 -2.34 -54.11
CA MET A 1 -22.72 -3.25 -54.60
C MET A 1 -21.74 -2.44 -55.42
N SER A 2 -20.58 -2.09 -54.87
CA SER A 2 -19.34 -1.94 -55.63
C SER A 2 -18.17 -1.82 -54.63
N THR A 3 -17.04 -2.35 -55.06
CA THR A 3 -15.88 -2.86 -54.32
C THR A 3 -15.00 -1.79 -53.68
N SER A 4 -14.51 -2.11 -52.47
CA SER A 4 -13.39 -1.45 -51.79
C SER A 4 -12.06 -1.79 -52.48
N PRO A 5 -11.10 -0.85 -52.63
CA PRO A 5 -9.71 -1.18 -52.83
C PRO A 5 -8.92 -1.08 -51.51
N VAL A 6 -8.32 -2.22 -51.16
CA VAL A 6 -7.35 -2.42 -50.09
C VAL A 6 -6.07 -1.64 -50.41
N GLY A 7 -5.79 -0.60 -49.63
CA GLY A 7 -4.49 0.07 -49.58
C GLY A 7 -3.60 -0.57 -48.51
N HIS A 8 -2.77 -1.54 -48.91
CA HIS A 8 -1.67 -2.04 -48.09
C HIS A 8 -0.58 -0.97 -47.98
N LEU A 9 -0.56 -0.25 -46.85
CA LEU A 9 0.62 0.53 -46.44
C LEU A 9 1.56 -0.39 -45.65
N GLY A 10 2.60 -0.86 -46.33
CA GLY A 10 3.74 -1.53 -45.71
C GLY A 10 4.51 -0.57 -44.82
N LEU A 11 4.68 -0.94 -43.54
CA LEU A 11 5.63 -0.30 -42.65
C LEU A 11 7.01 -0.94 -42.87
N PRO A 12 8.08 -0.15 -43.06
CA PRO A 12 9.43 -0.67 -43.22
C PRO A 12 9.93 -1.34 -41.94
N ALA A 13 10.47 -2.55 -42.13
CA ALA A 13 11.29 -3.26 -41.16
C ALA A 13 12.56 -2.45 -40.87
N GLY A 14 12.75 -2.01 -39.62
CA GLY A 14 13.94 -1.24 -39.26
C GLY A 14 13.99 -0.60 -37.88
N ALA A 15 13.09 -0.93 -36.96
CA ALA A 15 13.20 -0.52 -35.56
C ALA A 15 13.60 -1.75 -34.73
N GLY A 16 14.86 -1.78 -34.29
CA GLY A 16 15.39 -2.82 -33.42
C GLY A 16 14.57 -3.00 -32.13
N PRO A 17 14.82 -4.06 -31.35
CA PRO A 17 14.07 -4.34 -30.13
C PRO A 17 14.50 -3.34 -29.06
N LEU A 18 13.94 -2.14 -29.12
CA LEU A 18 13.81 -1.28 -27.95
C LEU A 18 12.83 -2.02 -27.04
N THR A 19 13.38 -2.90 -26.20
CA THR A 19 12.79 -3.38 -24.97
C THR A 19 12.55 -2.16 -24.09
N ILE A 20 11.49 -1.41 -24.40
CA ILE A 20 10.87 -0.48 -23.48
C ILE A 20 10.35 -1.37 -22.36
N LEU A 21 11.20 -1.57 -21.34
CA LEU A 21 10.83 -2.10 -20.03
C LEU A 21 9.82 -1.12 -19.42
N ARG A 22 8.57 -1.21 -19.87
CA ARG A 22 7.44 -0.67 -19.14
C ARG A 22 7.31 -1.56 -17.93
N ALA A 23 7.92 -1.16 -16.83
CA ALA A 23 7.64 -1.69 -15.51
C ALA A 23 6.14 -1.48 -15.24
N SER A 24 5.33 -2.47 -15.62
CA SER A 24 3.92 -2.49 -15.26
C SER A 24 3.85 -2.89 -13.81
N LEU A 25 3.87 -1.90 -12.92
CA LEU A 25 3.43 -2.06 -11.55
C LEU A 25 2.06 -2.72 -11.56
N SER A 26 1.93 -3.82 -10.82
CA SER A 26 0.70 -4.60 -10.74
C SER A 26 -0.48 -3.71 -10.34
N GLY A 27 -1.63 -3.94 -10.97
CA GLY A 27 -2.84 -3.11 -10.85
C GLY A 27 -3.56 -3.17 -9.49
N GLY A 28 -2.92 -3.71 -8.44
CA GLY A 28 -3.34 -3.42 -7.09
C GLY A 28 -2.93 -1.98 -6.79
N LEU A 29 -3.87 -1.12 -6.36
CA LEU A 29 -3.61 0.24 -5.86
C LEU A 29 -2.15 0.40 -5.43
N LEU A 30 -1.38 1.31 -6.06
CA LEU A 30 -0.11 1.78 -5.49
C LEU A 30 -0.45 2.48 -4.15
N ARG A 31 -0.65 1.68 -3.10
CA ARG A 31 -0.82 2.10 -1.72
C ARG A 31 0.54 2.48 -1.19
N ILE A 32 0.63 3.33 -0.17
CA ILE A 32 1.77 3.25 0.75
C ILE A 32 1.84 1.79 1.20
N GLY A 33 2.78 1.05 0.61
CA GLY A 33 2.87 -0.38 0.82
C GLY A 33 3.25 -0.63 2.29
N PRO A 34 2.67 -1.63 2.96
CA PRO A 34 3.02 -1.97 4.33
C PRO A 34 4.54 -2.06 4.52
N ALA A 35 5.25 -2.67 3.56
CA ALA A 35 6.71 -2.75 3.54
C ALA A 35 7.42 -1.38 3.60
N TRP A 36 6.94 -0.38 2.85
CA TRP A 36 7.50 0.98 2.88
C TRP A 36 7.23 1.69 4.19
N ALA A 37 6.07 1.45 4.80
CA ALA A 37 5.76 1.98 6.12
C ALA A 37 6.63 1.33 7.21
N VAL A 38 6.92 0.03 7.13
CA VAL A 38 7.93 -0.64 8.00
C VAL A 38 9.29 0.04 7.82
N LEU A 39 9.74 0.22 6.58
CA LEU A 39 11.03 0.86 6.30
C LEU A 39 11.07 2.30 6.84
N ALA A 40 10.03 3.10 6.62
CA ALA A 40 9.95 4.46 7.14
C ALA A 40 9.95 4.49 8.68
N GLY A 41 9.22 3.57 9.31
CA GLY A 41 9.25 3.40 10.77
C GLY A 41 10.66 3.10 11.28
N ALA A 42 11.33 2.12 10.67
CA ALA A 42 12.71 1.77 11.02
C ALA A 42 13.70 2.92 10.76
N LEU A 43 13.54 3.66 9.66
CA LEU A 43 14.38 4.82 9.34
C LEU A 43 14.14 6.00 10.28
N SER A 44 12.94 6.12 10.85
CA SER A 44 12.62 7.17 11.82
C SER A 44 13.13 6.88 13.23
N SER A 45 13.56 5.63 13.50
CA SER A 45 14.17 5.26 14.77
C SER A 45 15.65 5.69 14.82
N ARG A 46 16.20 5.77 16.03
CA ARG A 46 17.60 6.15 16.27
C ARG A 46 18.60 5.03 16.02
N THR A 47 18.14 3.81 15.76
CA THR A 47 19.02 2.64 15.81
C THR A 47 19.77 2.45 14.49
N PRO A 48 21.09 2.23 14.53
CA PRO A 48 21.88 1.97 13.32
C PRO A 48 21.40 0.67 12.67
N LEU A 49 21.21 0.70 11.35
CA LEU A 49 20.81 -0.46 10.53
C LEU A 49 22.04 -1.17 9.95
N ASP A 50 23.19 -0.97 10.58
CA ASP A 50 24.50 -1.27 9.99
C ASP A 50 24.91 -2.74 10.20
N ASN A 51 24.11 -3.49 10.97
CA ASN A 51 24.31 -4.92 11.22
C ASN A 51 23.43 -5.77 10.29
N GLY A 52 24.02 -6.80 9.65
CA GLY A 52 23.29 -7.74 8.79
C GLY A 52 22.08 -8.41 9.46
N ALA A 53 22.16 -8.67 10.77
CA ALA A 53 21.02 -9.20 11.53
C ALA A 53 19.84 -8.21 11.60
N ALA A 54 20.12 -6.91 11.70
CA ALA A 54 19.08 -5.86 11.70
C ALA A 54 18.41 -5.75 10.33
N LEU A 55 19.19 -5.84 9.25
CA LEU A 55 18.66 -5.87 7.87
C LEU A 55 17.79 -7.09 7.61
N LEU A 56 18.20 -8.28 8.08
CA LEU A 56 17.40 -9.50 7.96
C LEU A 56 16.08 -9.40 8.75
N ARG A 57 16.10 -8.84 9.96
CA ARG A 57 14.88 -8.57 10.75
C ARG A 57 13.96 -7.59 10.02
N LEU A 58 14.51 -6.51 9.46
CA LEU A 58 13.76 -5.54 8.68
C LEU A 58 13.12 -6.18 7.44
N ALA A 59 13.88 -6.97 6.69
CA ALA A 59 13.36 -7.70 5.53
C ALA A 59 12.24 -8.67 5.94
N GLY A 60 12.44 -9.43 7.02
CA GLY A 60 11.40 -10.30 7.59
C GLY A 60 10.14 -9.53 7.99
N ALA A 61 10.29 -8.34 8.58
CA ALA A 61 9.19 -7.48 8.96
C ALA A 61 8.43 -6.91 7.76
N MET A 62 9.15 -6.54 6.69
CA MET A 62 8.54 -6.11 5.43
C MET A 62 7.74 -7.26 4.79
N VAL A 63 8.28 -8.48 4.78
CA VAL A 63 7.56 -9.69 4.30
C VAL A 63 6.34 -9.97 5.16
N LEU A 64 6.47 -9.90 6.48
CA LEU A 64 5.37 -10.12 7.42
C LEU A 64 4.23 -9.11 7.18
N ALA A 65 4.55 -7.83 7.05
CA ALA A 65 3.57 -6.77 6.85
C ALA A 65 2.92 -6.80 5.47
N ASP A 66 3.67 -7.10 4.41
CA ASP A 66 3.14 -7.08 3.03
C ASP A 66 2.45 -8.40 2.65
N VAL A 67 3.09 -9.53 2.93
CA VAL A 67 2.59 -10.86 2.56
C VAL A 67 1.68 -11.41 3.65
N GLY A 68 2.16 -11.49 4.89
CA GLY A 68 1.39 -12.09 5.99
C GLY A 68 0.08 -11.36 6.23
N TRP A 69 0.14 -10.08 6.58
CA TRP A 69 -1.07 -9.29 6.81
C TRP A 69 -1.89 -9.08 5.54
N GLY A 70 -1.23 -8.99 4.37
CA GLY A 70 -1.91 -8.86 3.08
C GLY A 70 -2.77 -10.08 2.70
N ILE A 71 -2.30 -11.31 2.98
CA ILE A 71 -3.07 -12.53 2.74
C ILE A 71 -4.34 -12.54 3.60
N VAL A 72 -4.19 -12.33 4.91
CA VAL A 72 -5.33 -12.31 5.86
C VAL A 72 -6.33 -11.21 5.51
N TRP A 73 -5.83 -10.03 5.12
CA TRP A 73 -6.68 -8.93 4.66
C TRP A 73 -7.45 -9.26 3.38
N ARG A 74 -6.79 -9.86 2.37
CA ARG A 74 -7.46 -10.18 1.09
C ARG A 74 -8.58 -11.20 1.26
N LEU A 75 -8.36 -12.22 2.07
CA LEU A 75 -9.33 -13.30 2.25
C LEU A 75 -10.57 -12.84 3.02
N THR A 76 -10.41 -11.92 3.96
CA THR A 76 -11.53 -11.34 4.73
C THR A 76 -12.26 -10.22 3.96
N ALA A 77 -11.56 -9.50 3.08
CA ALA A 77 -12.16 -8.48 2.23
C ALA A 77 -12.83 -9.04 0.96
N ALA A 78 -12.39 -10.20 0.45
CA ALA A 78 -12.99 -10.85 -0.72
C ALA A 78 -14.42 -11.31 -0.46
N ASP A 79 -14.70 -11.86 0.73
CA ASP A 79 -16.05 -12.26 1.16
C ASP A 79 -17.04 -11.09 1.28
N SER A 80 -16.55 -9.86 1.41
CA SER A 80 -17.38 -8.65 1.51
C SER A 80 -17.43 -7.83 0.21
N ALA A 81 -16.65 -8.20 -0.80
CA ALA A 81 -16.62 -7.55 -2.11
C ALA A 81 -17.59 -8.18 -3.11
N GLU A 82 -17.95 -9.46 -2.97
CA GLU A 82 -18.95 -10.08 -3.85
C GLU A 82 -20.34 -9.43 -3.73
N GLU A 83 -20.70 -8.85 -2.59
CA GLU A 83 -21.96 -8.10 -2.43
C GLU A 83 -21.87 -6.61 -2.84
N ALA A 84 -20.68 -6.01 -2.82
CA ALA A 84 -20.50 -4.58 -3.09
C ALA A 84 -20.14 -4.26 -4.56
N GLN A 85 -19.93 -5.29 -5.40
CA GLN A 85 -19.29 -5.16 -6.70
C GLN A 85 -20.08 -5.79 -7.85
N GLY A 86 -21.41 -5.70 -7.77
CA GLY A 86 -22.32 -6.02 -8.89
C GLY A 86 -22.20 -5.12 -10.11
N ASP A 87 -21.34 -4.09 -10.13
CA ASP A 87 -21.26 -3.19 -11.31
C ASP A 87 -19.94 -2.39 -11.46
N ALA A 88 -18.84 -2.80 -10.81
CA ALA A 88 -17.55 -2.18 -11.07
C ALA A 88 -16.80 -2.99 -12.13
N GLY A 89 -17.13 -2.75 -13.40
CA GLY A 89 -16.38 -3.19 -14.56
C GLY A 89 -14.93 -2.69 -14.51
N PHE A 90 -14.07 -3.42 -13.81
CA PHE A 90 -12.61 -3.28 -13.86
C PHE A 90 -12.02 -4.53 -14.49
N ALA A 91 -12.36 -4.72 -15.77
CA ALA A 91 -11.57 -5.53 -16.68
C ALA A 91 -10.71 -4.60 -17.55
N SER A 92 -9.45 -4.98 -17.70
CA SER A 92 -8.54 -4.62 -18.80
C SER A 92 -8.13 -3.14 -18.97
N PHE A 93 -7.05 -2.75 -18.29
CA PHE A 93 -6.05 -1.85 -18.89
C PHE A 93 -4.61 -2.25 -18.55
N ALA A 94 -4.36 -3.56 -18.38
CA ALA A 94 -3.00 -4.08 -18.55
C ALA A 94 -2.84 -4.50 -20.03
N PRO A 95 -1.79 -4.04 -20.74
CA PRO A 95 -1.48 -4.51 -22.10
C PRO A 95 -1.34 -6.04 -22.19
N TYR A 96 -1.06 -6.70 -21.07
CA TYR A 96 -0.93 -8.15 -20.94
C TYR A 96 -2.19 -8.86 -20.40
N ALA A 97 -3.26 -8.12 -20.11
CA ALA A 97 -4.58 -8.65 -19.74
C ALA A 97 -5.63 -8.44 -20.84
N GLN A 98 -5.18 -8.15 -22.07
CA GLN A 98 -6.07 -8.16 -23.23
C GLN A 98 -6.55 -9.61 -23.47
N PRO A 99 -7.80 -9.80 -23.96
CA PRO A 99 -8.41 -11.12 -24.19
C PRO A 99 -7.70 -12.04 -25.21
N GLY A 100 -6.47 -11.74 -25.61
CA GLY A 100 -5.61 -12.60 -26.44
C GLY A 100 -4.25 -12.96 -25.82
N ALA A 101 -3.85 -12.38 -24.68
CA ALA A 101 -2.50 -12.53 -24.12
C ALA A 101 -2.25 -13.91 -23.46
N LEU A 102 -1.00 -14.38 -23.49
CA LEU A 102 -0.59 -15.70 -22.97
C LEU A 102 -0.87 -15.84 -21.46
N LEU A 103 -0.66 -14.79 -20.68
CA LEU A 103 -1.01 -14.74 -19.25
C LEU A 103 -2.51 -14.78 -19.01
N ALA A 104 -3.32 -14.15 -19.87
CA ALA A 104 -4.78 -14.25 -19.80
C ALA A 104 -5.24 -15.67 -20.10
N ARG A 105 -4.63 -16.37 -21.08
CA ARG A 105 -4.90 -17.78 -21.40
C ARG A 105 -4.47 -18.75 -20.28
N ILE A 106 -3.34 -18.47 -19.62
CA ILE A 106 -2.87 -19.26 -18.47
C ILE A 106 -3.81 -19.04 -17.28
N ARG A 107 -4.17 -17.79 -16.98
CA ARG A 107 -5.13 -17.46 -15.92
C ARG A 107 -6.50 -18.06 -16.18
N THR A 108 -7.03 -17.97 -17.40
CA THR A 108 -8.32 -18.59 -17.73
C THR A 108 -8.24 -20.11 -17.71
N ARG A 109 -7.13 -20.73 -18.12
CA ARG A 109 -6.91 -22.18 -17.95
C ARG A 109 -6.83 -22.59 -16.49
N LEU A 110 -6.15 -21.82 -15.64
CA LEU A 110 -6.07 -22.07 -14.20
C LEU A 110 -7.43 -21.89 -13.53
N GLN A 111 -8.18 -20.86 -13.92
CA GLN A 111 -9.54 -20.62 -13.44
C GLN A 111 -10.50 -21.71 -13.93
N HIS A 112 -10.35 -22.21 -15.16
CA HIS A 112 -11.10 -23.37 -15.65
C HIS A 112 -10.73 -24.64 -14.89
N MET A 113 -9.44 -24.90 -14.64
CA MET A 113 -9.01 -26.07 -13.86
C MET A 113 -9.49 -26.00 -12.40
N ALA A 114 -9.51 -24.81 -11.79
CA ALA A 114 -10.04 -24.58 -10.45
C ALA A 114 -11.57 -24.70 -10.39
N ALA A 115 -12.28 -24.25 -11.44
CA ALA A 115 -13.73 -24.42 -11.58
C ALA A 115 -14.13 -25.88 -11.80
N ILE A 116 -13.32 -26.67 -12.53
CA ILE A 116 -13.53 -28.11 -12.74
C ILE A 116 -13.39 -28.91 -11.43
N HIS A 117 -12.62 -28.41 -10.46
CA HIS A 117 -12.41 -29.08 -9.16
C HIS A 117 -13.30 -28.56 -8.02
N GLY A 118 -14.30 -27.70 -8.29
CA GLY A 118 -15.18 -27.17 -7.23
C GLY A 118 -14.43 -26.39 -6.12
N ALA A 119 -13.23 -25.88 -6.42
CA ALA A 119 -12.24 -25.45 -5.43
C ALA A 119 -12.28 -23.95 -5.09
N SER A 120 -13.36 -23.23 -5.39
CA SER A 120 -13.45 -21.81 -5.04
C SER A 120 -13.50 -21.58 -3.52
N ALA A 121 -14.11 -22.49 -2.75
CA ALA A 121 -14.16 -22.42 -1.29
C ALA A 121 -13.01 -23.17 -0.58
N ALA A 122 -12.50 -24.25 -1.17
CA ALA A 122 -11.43 -25.05 -0.57
C ALA A 122 -10.04 -24.41 -0.70
N SER A 123 -9.82 -23.57 -1.73
CA SER A 123 -8.55 -22.88 -1.96
C SER A 123 -8.30 -21.73 -0.98
N SER A 124 -9.36 -21.02 -0.56
CA SER A 124 -9.23 -19.83 0.30
C SER A 124 -8.79 -20.16 1.73
N TRP A 125 -9.23 -21.31 2.28
CA TRP A 125 -8.85 -21.72 3.64
C TRP A 125 -7.38 -22.12 3.75
N HIS A 126 -6.81 -22.76 2.71
CA HIS A 126 -5.40 -23.10 2.67
C HIS A 126 -4.53 -21.84 2.64
N GLU A 127 -4.90 -20.84 1.84
CA GLU A 127 -4.21 -19.55 1.83
C GLU A 127 -4.29 -18.84 3.19
N LEU A 128 -5.44 -18.93 3.88
CA LEU A 128 -5.60 -18.37 5.22
C LEU A 128 -4.69 -19.05 6.23
N LEU A 129 -4.64 -20.39 6.23
CA LEU A 129 -3.78 -21.16 7.11
C LEU A 129 -2.30 -20.86 6.85
N VAL A 130 -1.89 -20.77 5.58
CA VAL A 130 -0.52 -20.39 5.21
C VAL A 130 -0.21 -18.97 5.67
N GLY A 131 -1.12 -18.02 5.49
CA GLY A 131 -0.96 -16.64 5.96
C GLY A 131 -0.83 -16.55 7.48
N LEU A 132 -1.68 -17.28 8.22
CA LEU A 132 -1.62 -17.34 9.70
C LEU A 132 -0.33 -18.02 10.18
N ALA A 133 0.07 -19.14 9.58
CA ALA A 133 1.32 -19.82 9.90
C ALA A 133 2.52 -18.90 9.65
N LEU A 134 2.53 -18.18 8.52
CA LEU A 134 3.55 -17.19 8.19
C LEU A 134 3.61 -16.09 9.27
N ILE A 135 2.45 -15.55 9.67
CA ILE A 135 2.35 -14.54 10.72
C ILE A 135 2.90 -15.04 12.06
N VAL A 136 2.53 -16.26 12.47
CA VAL A 136 2.98 -16.84 13.73
C VAL A 136 4.48 -17.09 13.71
N VAL A 137 5.01 -17.74 12.65
CA VAL A 137 6.43 -18.08 12.54
C VAL A 137 7.31 -16.83 12.47
N LEU A 138 7.01 -15.88 11.57
CA LEU A 138 7.77 -14.64 11.47
C LEU A 138 7.58 -13.74 12.69
N GLY A 139 6.37 -13.67 13.25
CA GLY A 139 6.09 -12.91 14.46
C GLY A 139 6.94 -13.39 15.64
N LEU A 140 7.00 -14.71 15.86
CA LEU A 140 7.84 -15.29 16.92
C LEU A 140 9.33 -15.13 16.63
N LEU A 141 9.76 -15.31 15.37
CA LEU A 141 11.16 -15.16 14.96
C LEU A 141 11.68 -13.72 15.11
N LEU A 142 10.83 -12.72 14.85
CA LEU A 142 11.14 -11.30 15.00
C LEU A 142 11.00 -10.82 16.45
N GLY A 143 10.32 -11.60 17.29
CA GLY A 143 10.19 -11.38 18.73
C GLY A 143 8.79 -10.94 19.18
N LEU A 144 8.60 -10.88 20.49
CA LEU A 144 7.31 -10.55 21.14
C LEU A 144 6.61 -9.30 20.56
N PRO A 145 7.27 -8.15 20.31
CA PRO A 145 6.57 -6.98 19.77
C PRO A 145 5.98 -7.24 18.38
N ALA A 146 6.68 -7.95 17.50
CA ALA A 146 6.18 -8.27 16.16
C ALA A 146 4.99 -9.23 16.21
N PHE A 147 5.02 -10.19 17.13
CA PHE A 147 3.90 -11.09 17.39
C PHE A 147 2.66 -10.33 17.88
N LEU A 148 2.81 -9.48 18.90
CA LEU A 148 1.71 -8.66 19.44
C LEU A 148 1.11 -7.71 18.38
N LEU A 149 1.96 -7.08 17.57
CA LEU A 149 1.52 -6.24 16.46
C LEU A 149 0.77 -7.03 15.39
N SER A 150 1.16 -8.28 15.15
CA SER A 150 0.44 -9.15 14.22
C SER A 150 -0.91 -9.59 14.77
N CYS A 151 -1.02 -9.88 16.07
CA CYS A 151 -2.32 -10.10 16.71
C CYS A 151 -3.21 -8.86 16.59
N ALA A 152 -2.65 -7.65 16.82
CA ALA A 152 -3.37 -6.40 16.63
C ALA A 152 -3.82 -6.20 15.16
N ALA A 153 -2.98 -6.54 14.19
CA ALA A 153 -3.33 -6.48 12.77
C ALA A 153 -4.50 -7.42 12.45
N ILE A 154 -4.47 -8.67 12.95
CA ILE A 154 -5.56 -9.63 12.80
C ILE A 154 -6.86 -9.09 13.44
N LEU A 155 -6.78 -8.52 14.65
CA LEU A 155 -7.95 -7.90 15.30
C LEU A 155 -8.52 -6.74 14.48
N VAL A 156 -7.66 -5.88 13.92
CA VAL A 156 -8.11 -4.79 13.03
C VAL A 156 -8.74 -5.32 11.76
N VAL A 157 -8.24 -6.43 11.20
CA VAL A 157 -8.84 -7.11 10.05
C VAL A 157 -10.24 -7.63 10.40
N PHE A 158 -10.39 -8.36 11.52
CA PHE A 158 -11.70 -8.84 11.99
C PHE A 158 -12.66 -7.69 12.27
N TRP A 159 -12.17 -6.60 12.86
CA TRP A 159 -12.99 -5.41 13.09
C TRP A 159 -13.42 -4.79 11.75
N SER A 160 -12.52 -4.71 10.77
CA SER A 160 -12.86 -4.19 9.44
C SER A 160 -13.95 -5.02 8.76
N TRP A 161 -13.88 -6.34 8.91
CA TRP A 161 -14.89 -7.27 8.42
C TRP A 161 -16.23 -7.06 9.13
N SER A 162 -16.23 -6.95 10.47
CA SER A 162 -17.45 -6.65 11.24
C SER A 162 -18.10 -5.31 10.85
N ILE A 163 -17.30 -4.28 10.55
CA ILE A 163 -17.79 -2.98 10.05
C ILE A 163 -18.39 -3.14 8.64
N ALA A 164 -17.73 -3.91 7.77
CA ALA A 164 -18.19 -4.17 6.41
C ALA A 164 -19.55 -4.91 6.39
N GLN A 165 -19.72 -5.90 7.28
CA GLN A 165 -21.00 -6.61 7.47
C GLN A 165 -22.15 -5.69 7.89
N ARG A 166 -21.86 -4.51 8.47
CA ARG A 166 -22.85 -3.49 8.81
C ARG A 166 -23.11 -2.48 7.67
N GLY A 167 -22.58 -2.73 6.46
CA GLY A 167 -22.71 -1.84 5.30
C GLY A 167 -21.81 -0.60 5.33
N PHE A 168 -20.93 -0.46 6.32
CA PHE A 168 -20.00 0.66 6.42
C PHE A 168 -18.67 0.36 5.74
N ARG A 169 -18.02 1.38 5.17
CA ARG A 169 -16.73 1.23 4.48
C ARG A 169 -15.55 1.42 5.45
N PRO A 170 -14.70 0.39 5.70
CA PRO A 170 -13.69 0.42 6.76
C PRO A 170 -12.39 1.14 6.35
N ALA A 171 -12.50 2.39 5.90
CA ALA A 171 -11.35 3.17 5.41
C ALA A 171 -10.26 3.41 6.48
N LEU A 172 -10.66 3.50 7.76
CA LEU A 172 -9.73 3.66 8.87
C LEU A 172 -8.89 2.39 9.08
N CYS A 173 -9.53 1.22 9.10
CA CYS A 173 -8.85 -0.06 9.25
C CYS A 173 -7.79 -0.28 8.16
N HIS A 174 -8.10 0.12 6.92
CA HIS A 174 -7.13 0.12 5.83
C HIS A 174 -5.90 0.98 6.09
N SER A 175 -6.06 2.15 6.70
CA SER A 175 -4.92 3.01 7.06
C SER A 175 -4.10 2.45 8.24
N LEU A 176 -4.75 1.77 9.17
CA LEU A 176 -4.09 1.15 10.31
C LEU A 176 -3.23 -0.03 9.85
N VAL A 177 -3.80 -0.98 9.09
CA VAL A 177 -3.07 -2.16 8.59
C VAL A 177 -2.08 -1.78 7.49
N GLY A 178 -2.41 -0.79 6.66
CA GLY A 178 -1.56 -0.38 5.54
C GLY A 178 -0.41 0.54 5.92
N THR A 179 -0.49 1.28 7.03
CA THR A 179 0.50 2.32 7.35
C THR A 179 0.84 2.40 8.84
N ALA A 180 -0.13 2.50 9.75
CA ALA A 180 0.17 2.72 11.17
C ALA A 180 0.85 1.50 11.84
N LEU A 181 0.27 0.32 11.73
CA LEU A 181 0.83 -0.91 12.32
C LEU A 181 2.17 -1.30 11.68
N PRO A 182 2.35 -1.25 10.33
CA PRO A 182 3.65 -1.54 9.75
C PRO A 182 4.71 -0.52 10.17
N TRP A 183 4.36 0.77 10.27
CA TRP A 183 5.28 1.78 10.80
C TRP A 183 5.71 1.46 12.23
N MET A 184 4.75 1.13 13.11
CA MET A 184 5.03 0.72 14.48
C MET A 184 5.91 -0.54 14.54
N LEU A 185 5.69 -1.50 13.63
CA LEU A 185 6.56 -2.67 13.48
C LEU A 185 7.99 -2.27 13.12
N GLY A 186 8.16 -1.31 12.21
CA GLY A 186 9.47 -0.75 11.86
C GLY A 186 10.17 -0.10 13.05
N VAL A 187 9.46 0.76 13.79
CA VAL A 187 10.03 1.47 14.95
C VAL A 187 10.40 0.49 16.07
N THR A 188 9.52 -0.46 16.40
CA THR A 188 9.76 -1.47 17.47
C THR A 188 10.95 -2.38 17.16
N LEU A 189 11.08 -2.86 15.92
CA LEU A 189 12.15 -3.78 15.54
C LEU A 189 13.50 -3.11 15.37
N ALA A 190 13.50 -1.83 15.03
CA ALA A 190 14.71 -1.05 15.00
C ALA A 190 15.13 -0.68 16.43
N GLY A 191 14.21 -0.19 17.27
CA GLY A 191 14.43 0.25 18.65
C GLY A 191 14.44 -0.85 19.71
N VAL A 192 15.17 -1.95 19.55
CA VAL A 192 15.08 -3.15 20.42
C VAL A 192 15.33 -2.90 21.94
N ASN A 193 15.81 -1.73 22.35
CA ASN A 193 16.08 -1.39 23.76
C ASN A 193 15.33 -0.13 24.23
N ILE A 194 14.01 -0.07 24.04
CA ILE A 194 13.23 1.04 24.61
C ILE A 194 13.04 0.78 26.11
N THR A 195 13.82 1.45 26.93
CA THR A 195 13.51 1.58 28.35
C THR A 195 12.38 2.62 28.52
N ALA A 196 11.68 2.57 29.65
CA ALA A 196 10.56 3.50 29.94
C ALA A 196 10.98 4.99 29.90
N GLU A 197 12.28 5.28 29.98
CA GLU A 197 12.85 6.63 29.90
C GLU A 197 12.84 7.20 28.46
N ASP A 198 12.73 6.35 27.42
CA ASP A 198 12.77 6.75 26.01
C ASP A 198 11.40 7.18 25.42
N SER A 199 10.45 7.55 26.28
CA SER A 199 9.12 8.02 25.86
C SER A 199 9.18 9.19 24.85
N VAL A 200 10.21 10.04 24.95
CA VAL A 200 10.46 11.14 24.01
C VAL A 200 10.95 10.65 22.65
N ALA A 201 11.67 9.52 22.60
CA ALA A 201 12.17 8.94 21.35
C ALA A 201 11.03 8.40 20.46
N TRP A 202 9.92 8.02 21.06
CA TRP A 202 8.70 7.58 20.37
C TRP A 202 7.84 8.71 19.82
N PHE A 203 8.02 9.93 20.34
CA PHE A 203 7.16 11.04 20.02
C PHE A 203 7.24 11.42 18.53
N ALA A 204 8.44 11.64 18.00
CA ALA A 204 8.60 12.05 16.60
C ALA A 204 8.13 10.98 15.60
N PRO A 205 8.53 9.69 15.72
CA PRO A 205 7.99 8.61 14.90
C PRO A 205 6.46 8.47 15.03
N GLY A 206 5.92 8.61 16.24
CA GLY A 206 4.48 8.50 16.49
C GLY A 206 3.67 9.61 15.81
N VAL A 207 4.15 10.86 15.88
CA VAL A 207 3.52 12.00 15.19
C VAL A 207 3.51 11.80 13.67
N LEU A 208 4.62 11.34 13.08
CA LEU A 208 4.69 11.03 11.65
C LEU A 208 3.79 9.86 11.26
N MET A 209 3.78 8.78 12.06
CA MET A 209 2.90 7.64 11.86
C MET A 209 1.44 8.08 11.79
N VAL A 210 0.98 8.89 12.75
CA VAL A 210 -0.39 9.41 12.75
C VAL A 210 -0.64 10.28 11.51
N ALA A 211 0.28 11.17 11.15
CA ALA A 211 0.12 12.02 9.97
C ALA A 211 -0.01 11.20 8.68
N PHE A 212 0.85 10.22 8.44
CA PHE A 212 0.78 9.37 7.24
C PHE A 212 -0.42 8.42 7.27
N ALA A 213 -0.82 7.90 8.44
CA ALA A 213 -2.05 7.12 8.58
C ALA A 213 -3.27 7.97 8.23
N THR A 214 -3.33 9.24 8.67
CA THR A 214 -4.42 10.15 8.29
C THR A 214 -4.42 10.44 6.80
N LEU A 215 -3.26 10.65 6.17
CA LEU A 215 -3.16 10.80 4.72
C LEU A 215 -3.68 9.57 3.99
N GLN A 216 -3.21 8.37 4.38
CA GLN A 216 -3.64 7.10 3.78
C GLN A 216 -5.16 6.87 3.96
N TRP A 217 -5.72 7.19 5.13
CA TRP A 217 -7.15 7.13 5.38
C TRP A 217 -7.93 8.03 4.42
N ARG A 218 -7.46 9.26 4.22
CA ARG A 218 -8.11 10.23 3.32
C ARG A 218 -7.99 9.83 1.85
N VAL A 219 -6.84 9.31 1.43
CA VAL A 219 -6.64 8.72 0.10
C VAL A 219 -7.60 7.57 -0.14
N HIS A 220 -7.77 6.68 0.85
CA HIS A 220 -8.69 5.56 0.74
C HIS A 220 -10.15 6.01 0.67
N ARG A 221 -10.55 7.01 1.46
CA ARG A 221 -11.89 7.63 1.35
C ARG A 221 -12.14 8.24 -0.03
N ALA A 222 -11.15 8.91 -0.60
CA ALA A 222 -11.26 9.48 -1.94
C ALA A 222 -11.39 8.39 -3.01
N TYR A 223 -10.65 7.29 -2.89
CA TYR A 223 -10.78 6.12 -3.75
C TYR A 223 -12.19 5.50 -3.70
N LEU A 224 -12.80 5.49 -2.51
CA LEU A 224 -14.18 5.05 -2.32
C LEU A 224 -15.22 6.08 -2.80
N GLY A 225 -14.83 7.17 -3.48
CA GLY A 225 -15.78 8.17 -3.99
C GLY A 225 -16.35 9.12 -2.94
N LEU A 226 -15.81 9.15 -1.71
CA LEU A 226 -16.27 10.06 -0.64
C LEU A 226 -15.66 11.48 -0.76
N GLY A 227 -15.20 11.84 -1.96
CA GLY A 227 -14.60 13.14 -2.28
C GLY A 227 -13.08 13.22 -2.10
N THR A 228 -12.42 13.97 -2.98
CA THR A 228 -10.96 14.18 -2.99
C THR A 228 -10.49 15.26 -2.02
N ARG A 229 -11.39 16.12 -1.55
CA ARG A 229 -11.06 17.24 -0.65
C ARG A 229 -10.40 16.79 0.65
N GLY A 230 -10.68 15.56 1.10
CA GLY A 230 -10.05 15.00 2.29
C GLY A 230 -8.54 14.81 2.17
N ILE A 231 -8.02 14.62 0.94
CA ILE A 231 -6.58 14.41 0.72
C ILE A 231 -5.79 15.65 1.11
N TRP A 232 -6.35 16.85 0.92
CA TRP A 232 -5.75 18.11 1.37
C TRP A 232 -5.47 18.13 2.86
N LEU A 233 -6.43 17.66 3.66
CA LEU A 233 -6.27 17.58 5.11
C LEU A 233 -5.16 16.60 5.49
N GLY A 234 -5.04 15.49 4.75
CA GLY A 234 -3.95 14.53 4.95
C GLY A 234 -2.57 15.12 4.65
N GLN A 235 -2.44 15.84 3.53
CA GLN A 235 -1.19 16.52 3.15
C GLN A 235 -0.83 17.63 4.14
N ALA A 236 -1.82 18.43 4.55
CA ALA A 236 -1.65 19.45 5.58
C ALA A 236 -1.24 18.84 6.92
N ALA A 237 -1.77 17.68 7.30
CA ALA A 237 -1.38 16.98 8.52
C ALA A 237 0.10 16.55 8.49
N VAL A 238 0.60 16.06 7.35
CA VAL A 238 2.03 15.73 7.18
C VAL A 238 2.92 16.97 7.31
N LEU A 239 2.55 18.08 6.67
CA LEU A 239 3.31 19.33 6.78
C LEU A 239 3.26 19.91 8.20
N ALA A 240 2.08 19.92 8.83
CA ALA A 240 1.91 20.36 10.21
C ALA A 240 2.73 19.52 11.19
N ALA A 241 2.78 18.20 10.99
CA ALA A 241 3.64 17.30 11.75
C ALA A 241 5.13 17.68 11.61
N LEU A 242 5.62 17.91 10.40
CA LEU A 242 7.02 18.31 10.18
C LEU A 242 7.35 19.69 10.78
N ILE A 243 6.44 20.66 10.66
CA ILE A 243 6.58 21.99 11.26
C ILE A 243 6.58 21.89 12.80
N TRP A 244 5.68 21.11 13.38
CA TRP A 244 5.60 20.90 14.81
C TRP A 244 6.84 20.16 15.35
N LEU A 245 7.36 19.22 14.56
CA LEU A 245 8.66 18.59 14.79
C LEU A 245 9.84 19.52 14.45
N ARG A 246 9.62 20.82 14.23
CA ARG A 246 10.64 21.84 13.99
C ARG A 246 11.64 21.45 12.89
N GLN A 247 11.14 20.82 11.82
CA GLN A 247 11.91 20.42 10.64
C GLN A 247 11.51 21.25 9.42
N PRO A 248 11.83 22.57 9.37
CA PRO A 248 11.35 23.45 8.31
C PRO A 248 11.91 23.09 6.93
N VAL A 249 13.16 22.61 6.86
CA VAL A 249 13.78 22.16 5.60
C VAL A 249 13.06 20.92 5.07
N ALA A 250 12.80 19.93 5.92
CA ALA A 250 12.04 18.74 5.53
C ALA A 250 10.61 19.10 5.13
N ALA A 251 9.96 20.05 5.83
CA ALA A 251 8.64 20.54 5.49
C ALA A 251 8.63 21.24 4.12
N ALA A 252 9.64 22.05 3.80
CA ALA A 252 9.75 22.72 2.50
C ALA A 252 9.93 21.71 1.36
N VAL A 253 10.83 20.73 1.53
CA VAL A 253 11.05 19.68 0.52
C VAL A 253 9.81 18.78 0.39
N ALA A 254 9.17 18.41 1.50
CA ALA A 254 7.91 17.69 1.50
C ALA A 254 6.80 18.47 0.78
N ALA A 255 6.70 19.79 0.98
CA ALA A 255 5.74 20.63 0.27
C ALA A 255 6.00 20.61 -1.25
N CYS A 256 7.27 20.70 -1.67
CA CYS A 256 7.65 20.56 -3.08
C CYS A 256 7.28 19.18 -3.65
N LEU A 257 7.50 18.10 -2.90
CA LEU A 257 7.13 16.74 -3.31
C LEU A 257 5.60 16.52 -3.34
N LEU A 258 4.85 17.21 -2.51
CA LEU A 258 3.38 17.13 -2.46
C LEU A 258 2.70 18.06 -3.49
N ALA A 259 3.44 18.97 -4.12
CA ALA A 259 2.91 19.90 -5.11
C ALA A 259 2.38 19.23 -6.39
N PRO A 260 3.01 18.20 -6.98
CA PRO A 260 2.43 17.51 -8.14
C PRO A 260 1.10 16.81 -7.83
N PRO A 261 0.97 16.03 -6.73
CA PRO A 261 -0.33 15.53 -6.27
C PRO A 261 -1.36 16.64 -6.04
N TYR A 262 -0.95 17.77 -5.45
CA TYR A 262 -1.81 18.95 -5.25
C TYR A 262 -2.36 19.42 -6.60
N TRP A 263 -1.47 19.71 -7.53
CA TRP A 263 -1.83 20.27 -8.83
C TRP A 263 -2.70 19.34 -9.66
N TRP A 264 -2.43 18.02 -9.62
CA TRP A 264 -3.28 17.04 -10.27
C TRP A 264 -4.68 17.01 -9.64
N LEU A 265 -4.79 16.91 -8.32
CA LEU A 265 -6.08 16.87 -7.63
C LEU A 265 -6.92 18.13 -7.83
N ALA A 266 -6.28 19.30 -7.94
CA ALA A 266 -6.96 20.56 -8.23
C ALA A 266 -7.55 20.61 -9.66
N ARG A 267 -6.96 19.88 -10.61
CA ARG A 267 -7.44 19.78 -12.01
C ARG A 267 -8.54 18.74 -12.19
N VAL A 268 -8.68 17.80 -11.25
CA VAL A 268 -9.75 16.81 -11.28
C VAL A 268 -11.04 17.47 -10.81
N GLY A 269 -11.87 17.89 -11.77
CA GLY A 269 -13.23 18.34 -11.50
C GLY A 269 -14.08 17.23 -10.83
N PRO A 270 -15.22 17.59 -10.22
CA PRO A 270 -16.05 16.66 -9.45
C PRO A 270 -16.66 15.48 -10.25
N ALA A 271 -16.54 15.48 -11.59
CA ALA A 271 -17.21 14.53 -12.49
C ALA A 271 -16.29 13.43 -13.07
N VAL A 272 -15.03 13.34 -12.65
CA VAL A 272 -14.03 12.48 -13.33
C VAL A 272 -14.00 11.07 -12.72
N GLN A 273 -14.30 10.06 -13.54
CA GLN A 273 -14.20 8.62 -13.21
C GLN A 273 -12.74 8.14 -13.02
N ASP A 274 -11.74 8.95 -13.37
CA ASP A 274 -10.31 8.59 -13.38
C ASP A 274 -9.55 8.84 -12.06
N VAL A 275 -10.24 9.04 -10.93
CA VAL A 275 -9.58 9.31 -9.62
C VAL A 275 -8.49 8.27 -9.30
N SER A 276 -8.73 7.00 -9.62
CA SER A 276 -7.78 5.90 -9.42
C SER A 276 -6.44 6.12 -10.12
N LEU A 277 -6.44 6.62 -11.36
CA LEU A 277 -5.25 6.88 -12.15
C LEU A 277 -4.43 8.05 -11.57
N PHE A 278 -5.11 9.10 -11.07
CA PHE A 278 -4.43 10.20 -10.39
C PHE A 278 -3.80 9.79 -9.07
N LEU A 279 -4.50 8.96 -8.28
CA LEU A 279 -3.95 8.42 -7.03
C LEU A 279 -2.73 7.54 -7.32
N ALA A 280 -2.76 6.71 -8.36
CA ALA A 280 -1.63 5.88 -8.77
C ALA A 280 -0.41 6.72 -9.17
N ARG A 281 -0.61 7.83 -9.89
CA ARG A 281 0.48 8.76 -10.25
C ARG A 281 1.02 9.53 -9.05
N SER A 282 0.20 9.76 -8.02
CA SER A 282 0.56 10.51 -6.80
C SER A 282 1.31 9.66 -5.78
N ALA A 283 1.11 8.34 -5.78
CA ALA A 283 1.73 7.41 -4.86
C ALA A 283 3.27 7.53 -4.70
N PRO A 284 4.08 7.58 -5.77
CA PRO A 284 5.54 7.70 -5.63
C PRO A 284 5.96 8.98 -4.89
N TRP A 285 5.22 10.08 -5.07
CA TRP A 285 5.47 11.35 -4.38
C TRP A 285 5.18 11.24 -2.88
N TRP A 286 4.11 10.54 -2.50
CA TRP A 286 3.81 10.26 -1.09
C TRP A 286 4.86 9.35 -0.46
N TRP A 287 5.35 8.34 -1.18
CA TRP A 287 6.44 7.47 -0.69
C TRP A 287 7.72 8.25 -0.48
N ALA A 288 8.13 9.09 -1.44
CA ALA A 288 9.31 9.93 -1.33
C ALA A 288 9.18 10.87 -0.11
N THR A 289 8.02 11.49 0.07
CA THR A 289 7.73 12.36 1.22
C THR A 289 7.82 11.59 2.54
N MET A 290 7.33 10.35 2.56
CA MET A 290 7.35 9.47 3.74
C MET A 290 8.78 9.09 4.15
N ILE A 291 9.60 8.64 3.20
CA ILE A 291 11.00 8.29 3.45
C ILE A 291 11.78 9.53 3.90
N LEU A 292 11.60 10.67 3.23
CA LEU A 292 12.24 11.92 3.60
C LEU A 292 11.88 12.35 5.02
N ALA A 293 10.59 12.31 5.38
CA ALA A 293 10.12 12.67 6.72
C ALA A 293 10.73 11.75 7.79
N ALA A 294 10.81 10.45 7.52
CA ALA A 294 11.44 9.48 8.42
C ALA A 294 12.94 9.79 8.62
N ILE A 295 13.68 10.05 7.54
CA ILE A 295 15.10 10.42 7.62
C ILE A 295 15.30 11.73 8.39
N ALA A 296 14.46 12.75 8.12
CA ALA A 296 14.53 14.03 8.82
C ALA A 296 14.25 13.89 10.32
N ALA A 297 13.31 13.02 10.71
CA ALA A 297 13.06 12.71 12.12
C ALA A 297 14.30 12.08 12.77
N ARG A 298 14.98 11.16 12.09
CA ARG A 298 16.22 10.55 12.59
C ARG A 298 17.34 11.56 12.79
N ILE A 299 17.55 12.48 11.85
CA ILE A 299 18.59 13.52 11.94
C ILE A 299 18.39 14.42 13.17
N ARG A 300 17.13 14.75 13.52
CA ARG A 300 16.83 15.55 14.74
C ARG A 300 17.22 14.85 16.03
N LEU A 301 17.17 13.52 15.98
CA LEU A 301 17.26 12.65 17.12
C LEU A 301 18.72 12.20 17.38
N ALA A 302 19.63 12.42 16.42
CA ALA A 302 21.08 12.27 16.55
C ALA A 302 21.71 13.53 17.11
#